data_AF-A0AAU5WPL7-F1
#
_entry.id   AF-A0AAU5WPL7-F1
#
_cell.length_a   1.000
_cell.length_b   1.000
_cell.length_c   1.000
_cell.angle_alpha   90.00
_cell.angle_beta   90.00
_cell.angle_gamma   90.00
#
_symmetry.space_group_name_H-M   'P 1'
#
loop_
_entity.id
_entity.type
_entity.pdbx_description
1 polymer ?
#
loop_
_entity_poly.entity_id
_entity_poly.type
_entity_poly.pdbx_seq_one_letter_code
_entity_poly.pdbx_strand_id
1 'polypeptide(L)'
;MSGDVRITVTRTLSKDQQARRERLLDAARDLALEGGYPAVTMHDVADRAGVARATVYRYFATKDHLLTEVAATWAHRITHDIDALAVGETPVERLTALMERIVEVAASERTLTSAIIQAVTSDDSSVDAARTVLFLFVRDRLSAAIGDPVPDRDDVEIVLGHILLAALVSLASLHRPVDEVTAMVRTGGRLVLAGALAAATPS
;
A
#
# COMPACT_ATOMS: atom_id res chain seq x y z
N MET A 1 -10.73 -1.63 46.70
CA MET A 1 -11.13 -0.79 45.56
C MET A 1 -10.74 -1.54 44.29
N SER A 2 -11.75 -2.09 43.61
CA SER A 2 -11.62 -2.75 42.31
C SER A 2 -11.02 -1.82 41.27
N GLY A 3 -10.05 -2.33 40.51
CA GLY A 3 -9.63 -1.76 39.23
C GLY A 3 -9.65 -2.89 38.22
N ASP A 4 -10.85 -3.23 37.75
CA ASP A 4 -11.10 -4.29 36.78
C ASP A 4 -10.51 -3.86 35.43
N VAL A 5 -9.38 -4.46 35.05
CA VAL A 5 -8.74 -4.23 33.76
C VAL A 5 -9.60 -4.91 32.71
N ARG A 6 -10.47 -4.13 32.06
CA ARG A 6 -11.16 -4.57 30.84
C ARG A 6 -10.13 -4.71 29.72
N ILE A 7 -9.60 -5.92 29.59
CA ILE A 7 -8.95 -6.37 28.36
C ILE A 7 -10.01 -6.28 27.27
N THR A 8 -9.92 -5.25 26.43
CA THR A 8 -10.79 -5.12 25.27
C THR A 8 -10.33 -6.15 24.27
N VAL A 9 -11.01 -7.31 24.27
CA VAL A 9 -10.83 -8.35 23.27
C VAL A 9 -11.11 -7.73 21.91
N THR A 10 -10.08 -7.59 21.08
CA THR A 10 -10.21 -7.29 19.65
C THR A 10 -11.14 -8.33 19.06
N ARG A 11 -12.40 -7.96 18.85
CA ARG A 11 -13.42 -8.88 18.34
C ARG A 11 -13.04 -9.24 16.91
N THR A 12 -12.47 -10.43 16.73
CA THR A 12 -12.31 -11.06 15.42
C THR A 12 -13.67 -11.05 14.72
N LEU A 13 -13.74 -10.49 13.52
CA LEU A 13 -14.98 -10.43 12.73
C LEU A 13 -15.50 -11.86 12.51
N SER A 14 -16.81 -12.07 12.62
CA SER A 14 -17.39 -13.35 12.19
C SER A 14 -17.15 -13.57 10.69
N LYS A 15 -17.23 -14.81 10.21
CA LYS A 15 -17.09 -15.12 8.77
C LYS A 15 -18.02 -14.26 7.91
N ASP A 16 -19.26 -14.07 8.33
CA ASP A 16 -20.22 -13.22 7.61
C ASP A 16 -19.83 -11.74 7.63
N GLN A 17 -19.26 -11.27 8.75
CA GLN A 17 -18.78 -9.90 8.86
C GLN A 17 -17.56 -9.67 7.97
N GLN A 18 -16.67 -10.66 7.86
CA GLN A 18 -15.50 -10.63 6.98
C GLN A 18 -15.89 -10.63 5.50
N ALA A 19 -16.75 -11.58 5.09
CA ALA A 19 -17.24 -11.65 3.72
C ALA A 19 -17.99 -10.36 3.30
N ARG A 20 -18.67 -9.71 4.26
CA ARG A 20 -19.30 -8.42 4.02
C ARG A 20 -18.28 -7.29 3.87
N ARG A 21 -17.24 -7.27 4.71
CA ARG A 21 -16.13 -6.30 4.59
C ARG A 21 -15.46 -6.42 3.22
N GLU A 22 -15.19 -7.64 2.76
CA GLU A 22 -14.59 -7.92 1.45
C GLU A 22 -15.46 -7.40 0.30
N ARG A 23 -16.78 -7.68 0.31
CA ARG A 23 -17.70 -7.12 -0.71
C ARG A 23 -17.70 -5.60 -0.76
N LEU A 24 -17.57 -4.93 0.39
CA LEU A 24 -17.49 -3.46 0.43
C LEU A 24 -16.19 -2.95 -0.18
N LEU A 25 -15.06 -3.64 0.08
CA LEU A 25 -13.76 -3.29 -0.49
C LEU A 25 -13.74 -3.53 -2.00
N ASP A 26 -14.26 -4.67 -2.46
CA ASP A 26 -14.34 -4.97 -3.90
C ASP A 26 -15.25 -3.95 -4.62
N ALA A 27 -16.42 -3.62 -4.07
CA ALA A 27 -17.29 -2.59 -4.64
C ALA A 27 -16.63 -1.20 -4.72
N ALA A 28 -15.84 -0.83 -3.71
CA ALA A 28 -15.10 0.43 -3.69
C ALA A 28 -13.96 0.44 -4.71
N ARG A 29 -13.25 -0.70 -4.86
CA ARG A 29 -12.22 -0.87 -5.89
C ARG A 29 -12.80 -0.75 -7.29
N ASP A 30 -13.93 -1.40 -7.57
CA ASP A 30 -14.59 -1.35 -8.88
C ASP A 30 -14.99 0.07 -9.25
N LEU A 31 -15.63 0.79 -8.31
CA LEU A 31 -15.95 2.21 -8.48
C LEU A 31 -14.72 3.09 -8.73
N ALA A 32 -13.62 2.82 -8.01
CA ALA A 32 -12.37 3.55 -8.21
C ALA A 32 -11.71 3.23 -9.56
N LEU A 33 -11.83 2.00 -10.07
CA LEU A 33 -11.39 1.64 -11.41
C LEU A 33 -12.22 2.34 -12.49
N GLU A 34 -13.54 2.44 -12.28
CA GLU A 34 -14.48 3.07 -13.22
C GLU A 34 -14.28 4.59 -13.35
N GLY A 35 -14.04 5.29 -12.25
CA GLY A 35 -14.01 6.76 -12.27
C GLY A 35 -13.14 7.43 -11.20
N GLY A 36 -12.20 6.70 -10.62
CA GLY A 36 -11.22 7.24 -9.69
C GLY A 36 -11.83 7.68 -8.36
N TYR A 37 -11.10 8.56 -7.67
CA TYR A 37 -11.49 9.05 -6.35
C TYR A 37 -12.90 9.68 -6.27
N PRO A 38 -13.35 10.47 -7.27
CA PRO A 38 -14.69 11.07 -7.22
C PRO A 38 -15.83 10.07 -7.38
N ALA A 39 -15.62 8.98 -8.12
CA ALA A 39 -16.65 7.96 -8.37
C ALA A 39 -16.95 7.09 -7.15
N VAL A 40 -16.01 7.01 -6.19
CA VAL A 40 -16.27 6.33 -4.93
C VAL A 40 -17.08 7.23 -4.03
N THR A 41 -18.29 6.81 -3.69
CA THR A 41 -19.08 7.43 -2.62
C THR A 41 -19.58 6.37 -1.66
N MET A 42 -19.80 6.74 -0.39
CA MET A 42 -20.33 5.81 0.61
C MET A 42 -21.72 5.28 0.25
N HIS A 43 -22.46 6.03 -0.58
CA HIS A 43 -23.76 5.64 -1.11
C HIS A 43 -23.60 4.57 -2.20
N ASP A 44 -22.79 4.84 -3.22
CA ASP A 44 -22.66 3.95 -4.38
C ASP A 44 -21.95 2.64 -4.02
N VAL A 45 -21.06 2.67 -3.03
CA VAL A 45 -20.47 1.46 -2.44
C VAL A 45 -21.54 0.61 -1.73
N ALA A 46 -22.45 1.24 -0.99
CA ALA A 46 -23.53 0.53 -0.31
C ALA A 46 -24.46 -0.16 -1.31
N ASP A 47 -24.88 0.59 -2.33
CA ASP A 47 -25.76 0.11 -3.40
C ASP A 47 -25.12 -1.06 -4.15
N ARG A 48 -23.86 -0.91 -4.57
CA ARG A 48 -23.13 -1.96 -5.30
C ARG A 48 -22.85 -3.20 -4.47
N ALA A 49 -22.58 -3.04 -3.17
CA ALA A 49 -22.40 -4.17 -2.26
C ALA A 49 -23.73 -4.79 -1.79
N GLY A 50 -24.89 -4.22 -2.15
CA GLY A 50 -26.21 -4.70 -1.76
C GLY A 50 -26.47 -4.59 -0.26
N VAL A 51 -25.98 -3.52 0.39
CA VAL A 51 -26.16 -3.30 1.83
C VAL A 51 -26.67 -1.89 2.14
N ALA A 52 -27.26 -1.71 3.31
CA ALA A 52 -27.65 -0.37 3.75
C ALA A 52 -26.42 0.53 3.98
N ARG A 53 -26.53 1.83 3.66
CA ARG A 53 -25.45 2.82 3.87
C ARG A 53 -24.89 2.86 5.30
N ALA A 54 -25.76 2.72 6.32
CA ALA A 54 -25.33 2.63 7.72
C ALA A 54 -24.41 1.42 8.00
N THR A 55 -24.50 0.37 7.19
CA THR A 55 -23.57 -0.77 7.27
C THR A 55 -22.19 -0.40 6.77
N VAL A 56 -22.04 0.41 5.72
CA VAL A 56 -20.72 0.86 5.24
C VAL A 56 -20.01 1.67 6.33
N TYR A 57 -20.72 2.64 6.94
CA TYR A 57 -20.17 3.47 8.02
C TYR A 57 -19.80 2.69 9.29
N ARG A 58 -20.37 1.50 9.49
CA ARG A 58 -19.98 0.61 10.60
C ARG A 58 -18.59 -0.01 10.38
N TYR A 59 -18.16 -0.18 9.12
CA TYR A 59 -16.83 -0.71 8.79
C TYR A 59 -15.83 0.39 8.50
N PHE A 60 -16.24 1.45 7.81
CA PHE A 60 -15.35 2.50 7.33
C PHE A 60 -15.92 3.87 7.68
N ALA A 61 -15.17 4.62 8.47
CA ALA A 61 -15.59 5.94 8.95
C ALA A 61 -15.79 6.93 7.79
N THR A 62 -14.87 6.91 6.83
CA THR A 62 -14.84 7.85 5.70
C THR A 62 -14.49 7.11 4.41
N LYS A 63 -14.63 7.83 3.28
CA LYS A 63 -14.19 7.35 1.97
C LYS A 63 -12.68 7.10 1.94
N ASP A 64 -11.90 7.95 2.60
CA ASP A 64 -10.44 7.84 2.61
C ASP A 64 -10.01 6.64 3.44
N HIS A 65 -10.68 6.38 4.57
CA HIS A 65 -10.47 5.14 5.32
C HIS A 65 -10.80 3.91 4.46
N LEU A 66 -11.94 3.90 3.77
CA LEU A 66 -12.32 2.81 2.87
C LEU A 66 -11.28 2.58 1.76
N LEU A 67 -10.84 3.63 1.06
CA LEU A 67 -9.88 3.51 -0.04
C LEU A 67 -8.47 3.15 0.44
N THR A 68 -8.07 3.58 1.64
CA THR A 68 -6.81 3.16 2.25
C THR A 68 -6.83 1.67 2.61
N GLU A 69 -7.98 1.16 3.07
CA GLU A 69 -8.19 -0.27 3.32
C GLU A 69 -8.24 -1.10 2.02
N VAL A 70 -8.79 -0.52 0.93
CA VAL A 70 -8.66 -1.09 -0.42
C VAL A 70 -7.20 -1.20 -0.80
N ALA A 71 -6.39 -0.16 -0.58
CA ALA A 71 -4.97 -0.17 -0.89
C ALA A 71 -4.22 -1.28 -0.13
N ALA A 72 -4.42 -1.41 1.18
CA ALA A 72 -3.80 -2.45 2.00
C ALA A 72 -4.18 -3.86 1.52
N THR A 73 -5.47 -4.08 1.20
CA THR A 73 -5.96 -5.37 0.71
C THR A 73 -5.45 -5.68 -0.69
N TRP A 74 -5.42 -4.69 -1.58
CA TRP A 74 -4.96 -4.81 -2.96
C TRP A 74 -3.46 -5.08 -3.03
N ALA A 75 -2.67 -4.35 -2.25
CA ALA A 75 -1.24 -4.58 -2.11
C ALA A 75 -0.99 -6.05 -1.71
N HIS A 76 -1.71 -6.57 -0.71
CA HIS A 76 -1.62 -7.99 -0.32
C HIS A 76 -1.98 -8.97 -1.44
N ARG A 77 -2.97 -8.67 -2.28
CA ARG A 77 -3.39 -9.57 -3.38
C ARG A 77 -2.36 -9.59 -4.51
N ILE A 78 -1.79 -8.45 -4.86
CA ILE A 78 -0.88 -8.35 -6.01
C ILE A 78 0.54 -8.80 -5.66
N THR A 79 1.02 -8.59 -4.43
CA THR A 79 2.42 -8.92 -4.16
C THR A 79 2.73 -10.40 -4.09
N HIS A 80 1.73 -11.28 -3.94
CA HIS A 80 2.00 -12.71 -4.11
C HIS A 80 2.59 -12.97 -5.51
N ASP A 81 2.12 -12.25 -6.53
CA ASP A 81 2.67 -12.35 -7.88
C ASP A 81 3.96 -11.55 -8.04
N ILE A 82 4.11 -10.44 -7.30
CA ILE A 82 5.32 -9.58 -7.37
C ILE A 82 6.52 -10.23 -6.67
N ASP A 83 6.35 -10.96 -5.57
CA ASP A 83 7.46 -11.57 -4.82
C ASP A 83 8.20 -12.61 -5.68
N ALA A 84 7.48 -13.33 -6.55
CA ALA A 84 8.07 -14.23 -7.55
C ALA A 84 8.87 -13.48 -8.64
N LEU A 85 8.70 -12.16 -8.75
CA LEU A 85 9.30 -11.29 -9.75
C LEU A 85 10.44 -10.43 -9.20
N ALA A 86 10.77 -10.53 -7.91
CA ALA A 86 12.00 -9.98 -7.33
C ALA A 86 13.22 -10.79 -7.82
N VAL A 87 13.51 -10.69 -9.12
CA VAL A 87 14.54 -11.46 -9.83
C VAL A 87 15.84 -10.66 -9.86
N GLY A 88 16.95 -11.35 -9.59
CA GLY A 88 18.29 -10.75 -9.60
C GLY A 88 19.27 -11.60 -8.82
N GLU A 89 20.55 -11.54 -9.21
CA GLU A 89 21.62 -12.25 -8.53
C GLU A 89 22.02 -11.53 -7.23
N THR A 90 21.85 -10.21 -7.21
CA THR A 90 22.21 -9.34 -6.08
C THR A 90 20.99 -8.75 -5.35
N PRO A 91 21.12 -8.36 -4.07
CA PRO A 91 20.08 -7.59 -3.34
C PRO A 91 19.59 -6.35 -4.09
N VAL A 92 20.51 -5.64 -4.73
CA VAL A 92 20.23 -4.40 -5.48
C VAL A 92 19.37 -4.68 -6.70
N GLU A 93 19.68 -5.73 -7.46
CA GLU A 93 18.87 -6.14 -8.62
C GLU A 93 17.47 -6.56 -8.19
N ARG A 94 17.34 -7.41 -7.17
CA ARG A 94 16.03 -7.86 -6.68
C ARG A 94 15.17 -6.70 -6.18
N LEU A 95 15.76 -5.79 -5.41
CA LEU A 95 15.06 -4.59 -4.90
C LEU A 95 14.60 -3.68 -6.04
N THR A 96 15.49 -3.36 -6.97
CA THR A 96 15.14 -2.46 -8.08
C THR A 96 14.09 -3.09 -9.00
N ALA A 97 14.20 -4.39 -9.31
CA ALA A 97 13.19 -5.13 -10.05
C ALA A 97 11.82 -5.10 -9.34
N LEU A 98 11.78 -5.30 -8.02
CA LEU A 98 10.56 -5.19 -7.21
C LEU A 98 9.94 -3.79 -7.34
N MET A 99 10.72 -2.73 -7.12
CA MET A 99 10.21 -1.35 -7.15
C MET A 99 9.70 -0.95 -8.54
N GLU A 100 10.43 -1.32 -9.60
CA GLU A 100 10.01 -1.09 -10.99
C GLU A 100 8.70 -1.81 -11.30
N ARG A 101 8.55 -3.06 -10.84
CA ARG A 101 7.32 -3.82 -11.04
C ARG A 101 6.12 -3.20 -10.34
N ILE A 102 6.30 -2.66 -9.14
CA ILE A 102 5.24 -1.93 -8.44
C ILE A 102 4.81 -0.69 -9.26
N VAL A 103 5.76 0.06 -9.82
CA VAL A 103 5.46 1.22 -10.67
C VAL A 103 4.70 0.80 -11.94
N GLU A 104 5.09 -0.30 -12.59
CA GLU A 104 4.40 -0.83 -13.76
C GLU A 104 2.94 -1.19 -13.47
N VAL A 105 2.68 -1.90 -12.37
CA VAL A 105 1.33 -2.27 -11.96
C VAL A 105 0.50 -1.04 -11.61
N ALA A 106 1.08 -0.09 -10.89
CA ALA A 106 0.42 1.18 -10.60
C ALA A 106 0.08 1.96 -11.87
N ALA A 107 0.94 1.89 -12.89
CA ALA A 107 0.72 2.54 -14.17
C ALA A 107 -0.39 1.87 -14.99
N SER A 108 -0.53 0.53 -14.92
CA SER A 108 -1.60 -0.18 -15.62
C SER A 108 -2.98 0.07 -15.00
N GLU A 109 -3.05 0.34 -13.69
CA GLU A 109 -4.28 0.70 -12.97
C GLU A 109 -4.23 2.17 -12.48
N ARG A 110 -3.85 3.12 -13.34
CA ARG A 110 -3.62 4.53 -12.95
C ARG A 110 -4.82 5.18 -12.26
N THR A 111 -6.04 4.93 -12.73
CA THR A 111 -7.27 5.50 -12.15
C THR A 111 -7.47 5.05 -10.70
N LEU A 112 -7.29 3.76 -10.42
CA LEU A 112 -7.33 3.21 -9.07
C LEU A 112 -6.17 3.74 -8.22
N THR A 113 -4.96 3.77 -8.79
CA THR A 113 -3.76 4.29 -8.11
C THR A 113 -3.97 5.73 -7.67
N SER A 114 -4.57 6.58 -8.51
CA SER A 114 -4.89 7.97 -8.16
C SER A 114 -5.87 8.05 -6.97
N ALA A 115 -6.91 7.21 -6.96
CA ALA A 115 -7.84 7.13 -5.85
C ALA A 115 -7.19 6.69 -4.54
N ILE A 116 -6.34 5.66 -4.62
CA ILE A 116 -5.58 5.14 -3.47
C ILE A 116 -4.63 6.20 -2.93
N ILE A 117 -3.84 6.85 -3.80
CA ILE A 117 -2.85 7.83 -3.37
C ILE A 117 -3.52 9.02 -2.69
N GLN A 118 -4.62 9.54 -3.25
CA GLN A 118 -5.37 10.62 -2.63
C GLN A 118 -5.89 10.25 -1.23
N ALA A 119 -6.38 9.02 -1.04
CA ALA A 119 -6.86 8.55 0.25
C ALA A 119 -5.71 8.31 1.26
N VAL A 120 -4.63 7.65 0.82
CA VAL A 120 -3.46 7.31 1.65
C VAL A 120 -2.75 8.57 2.13
N THR A 121 -2.73 9.66 1.35
CA THR A 121 -2.12 10.94 1.74
C THR A 121 -3.10 11.93 2.37
N SER A 122 -4.31 11.49 2.74
CA SER A 122 -5.31 12.34 3.39
C SER A 122 -4.92 12.74 4.82
N ASP A 123 -5.31 13.93 5.25
CA ASP A 123 -5.13 14.41 6.63
C ASP A 123 -6.17 13.83 7.61
N ASP A 124 -7.09 12.98 7.12
CA ASP A 124 -8.10 12.30 7.94
C ASP A 124 -7.46 11.22 8.83
N SER A 125 -7.52 11.41 10.15
CA SER A 125 -6.93 10.47 11.13
C SER A 125 -7.57 9.07 11.11
N SER A 126 -8.76 8.91 10.53
CA SER A 126 -9.37 7.59 10.39
C SER A 126 -8.61 6.67 9.43
N VAL A 127 -7.68 7.21 8.63
CA VAL A 127 -6.83 6.39 7.75
C VAL A 127 -5.56 5.86 8.42
N ASP A 128 -5.18 6.39 9.59
CA ASP A 128 -3.85 6.14 10.20
C ASP A 128 -3.56 4.66 10.43
N ALA A 129 -4.55 3.91 10.92
CA ALA A 129 -4.41 2.48 11.16
C ALA A 129 -4.20 1.71 9.86
N ALA A 130 -4.99 1.99 8.83
CA ALA A 130 -4.89 1.33 7.52
C ALA A 130 -3.59 1.73 6.80
N ARG A 131 -3.16 2.99 6.91
CA ARG A 131 -1.87 3.49 6.41
C ARG A 131 -0.71 2.77 7.08
N THR A 132 -0.78 2.54 8.38
CA THR A 132 0.24 1.78 9.14
C THR A 132 0.33 0.34 8.64
N VAL A 133 -0.81 -0.33 8.42
CA VAL A 133 -0.84 -1.69 7.86
C VAL A 133 -0.20 -1.73 6.47
N LEU A 134 -0.55 -0.78 5.60
CA LEU A 134 0.06 -0.66 4.28
C LEU A 134 1.57 -0.41 4.35
N PHE A 135 2.02 0.48 5.25
CA PHE A 135 3.45 0.76 5.45
C PHE A 135 4.22 -0.49 5.89
N LEU A 136 3.73 -1.19 6.91
CA LEU A 136 4.37 -2.41 7.41
C LEU A 136 4.44 -3.49 6.33
N PHE A 137 3.39 -3.60 5.54
CA PHE A 137 3.34 -4.53 4.43
C PHE A 137 4.37 -4.19 3.34
N VAL A 138 4.44 -2.94 2.88
CA VAL A 138 5.44 -2.51 1.90
C VAL A 138 6.85 -2.75 2.44
N ARG A 139 7.09 -2.41 3.71
CA ARG A 139 8.37 -2.65 4.38
C ARG A 139 8.76 -4.13 4.36
N ASP A 140 7.83 -5.02 4.70
CA ASP A 140 8.06 -6.47 4.69
C ASP A 140 8.45 -6.99 3.29
N ARG A 141 7.85 -6.46 2.22
CA ARG A 141 8.23 -6.80 0.83
C ARG A 141 9.62 -6.30 0.46
N LEU A 142 9.94 -5.05 0.81
CA LEU A 142 11.29 -4.48 0.60
C LEU A 142 12.33 -5.30 1.36
N SER A 143 12.04 -5.68 2.60
CA SER A 143 12.90 -6.50 3.44
C SER A 143 13.21 -7.86 2.80
N ALA A 144 12.17 -8.52 2.27
CA ALA A 144 12.31 -9.80 1.57
C ALA A 144 13.21 -9.68 0.32
N ALA A 145 13.05 -8.62 -0.48
CA ALA A 145 13.88 -8.42 -1.67
C ALA A 145 15.35 -8.13 -1.33
N ILE A 146 15.60 -7.35 -0.28
CA ILE A 146 16.93 -6.99 0.21
C ILE A 146 17.68 -8.25 0.69
N GLY A 147 17.09 -9.04 1.58
CA GLY A 147 17.72 -10.27 2.11
C GLY A 147 18.72 -10.01 3.26
N ASP A 148 19.85 -10.74 3.26
CA ASP A 148 20.89 -10.80 4.31
C ASP A 148 21.41 -9.42 4.80
N PRO A 149 22.05 -9.34 5.99
CA PRO A 149 22.08 -8.12 6.79
C PRO A 149 22.68 -6.91 6.07
N VAL A 150 21.97 -5.79 6.19
CA VAL A 150 22.34 -4.47 5.68
C VAL A 150 22.51 -3.53 6.89
N PRO A 151 23.57 -2.70 6.94
CA PRO A 151 23.70 -1.65 7.94
C PRO A 151 22.50 -0.70 7.92
N ASP A 152 22.09 -0.20 9.09
CA ASP A 152 21.00 0.76 9.23
C ASP A 152 19.72 0.34 8.48
N ARG A 153 19.41 -0.96 8.50
CA ARG A 153 18.35 -1.59 7.70
C ARG A 153 17.01 -0.85 7.81
N ASP A 154 16.60 -0.49 9.02
CA ASP A 154 15.33 0.19 9.26
C ASP A 154 15.27 1.53 8.53
N ASP A 155 16.35 2.33 8.58
CA ASP A 155 16.44 3.62 7.90
C ASP A 155 16.47 3.45 6.38
N VAL A 156 17.21 2.44 5.89
CA VAL A 156 17.25 2.07 4.47
C VAL A 156 15.84 1.74 3.97
N GLU A 157 15.12 0.85 4.66
CA GLU A 157 13.76 0.46 4.29
C GLU A 157 12.78 1.65 4.34
N ILE A 158 12.91 2.54 5.33
CA ILE A 158 12.11 3.77 5.41
C ILE A 158 12.36 4.69 4.21
N VAL A 159 13.62 4.93 3.85
CA VAL A 159 13.98 5.79 2.71
C VAL A 159 13.46 5.18 1.40
N LEU A 160 13.61 3.87 1.22
CA LEU A 160 13.08 3.15 0.05
C LEU A 160 11.56 3.25 -0.03
N GLY A 161 10.86 3.11 1.09
CA GLY A 161 9.41 3.31 1.19
C GLY A 161 8.99 4.72 0.75
N HIS A 162 9.72 5.76 1.16
CA HIS A 162 9.47 7.13 0.74
C HIS A 162 9.72 7.36 -0.76
N ILE A 163 10.78 6.76 -1.33
CA ILE A 163 11.03 6.80 -2.78
C ILE A 163 9.87 6.18 -3.54
N LEU A 164 9.36 5.03 -3.07
CA LEU A 164 8.22 4.37 -3.69
C LEU A 164 6.94 5.23 -3.60
N LEU A 165 6.65 5.80 -2.42
CA LEU A 165 5.51 6.71 -2.27
C LEU A 165 5.64 7.92 -3.21
N ALA A 166 6.80 8.55 -3.28
CA ALA A 166 7.05 9.67 -4.19
C ALA A 166 6.90 9.28 -5.67
N ALA A 167 7.27 8.07 -6.05
CA ALA A 167 7.05 7.52 -7.38
C ALA A 167 5.56 7.37 -7.71
N LEU A 168 4.79 6.80 -6.78
CA LEU A 168 3.35 6.64 -6.96
C LEU A 168 2.62 7.98 -6.99
N VAL A 169 3.01 8.96 -6.17
CA VAL A 169 2.50 10.35 -6.24
C VAL A 169 2.87 11.00 -7.58
N SER A 170 4.11 10.84 -8.03
CA SER A 170 4.57 11.38 -9.31
C SER A 170 3.77 10.83 -10.49
N LEU A 171 3.47 9.54 -10.45
CA LEU A 171 2.64 8.86 -11.43
C LEU A 171 1.17 9.32 -11.35
N ALA A 172 0.59 9.31 -10.15
CA ALA A 172 -0.86 9.39 -9.96
C ALA A 172 -1.41 10.82 -9.81
N SER A 173 -0.60 11.75 -9.31
CA SER A 173 -0.98 13.14 -9.05
C SER A 173 -0.24 14.11 -9.97
N LEU A 174 1.05 13.85 -10.27
CA LEU A 174 1.86 14.74 -11.11
C LEU A 174 1.91 14.31 -12.58
N HIS A 175 1.24 13.20 -12.93
CA HIS A 175 1.13 12.68 -14.30
C HIS A 175 2.48 12.52 -15.00
N ARG A 176 3.53 12.16 -14.25
CA ARG A 176 4.86 11.93 -14.81
C ARG A 176 4.83 10.69 -15.74
N PRO A 177 5.62 10.71 -16.83
CA PRO A 177 5.81 9.54 -17.70
C PRO A 177 6.27 8.32 -16.92
N VAL A 178 5.78 7.14 -17.31
CA VAL A 178 6.07 5.89 -16.57
C VAL A 178 7.55 5.57 -16.59
N ASP A 179 8.21 5.75 -17.74
CA ASP A 179 9.65 5.55 -17.93
C ASP A 179 10.50 6.46 -17.03
N GLU A 180 10.11 7.73 -16.86
CA GLU A 180 10.77 8.64 -15.91
C GLU A 180 10.64 8.15 -14.46
N VAL A 181 9.44 7.74 -14.06
CA VAL A 181 9.17 7.26 -12.69
C VAL A 181 9.87 5.92 -12.43
N THR A 182 9.87 5.01 -13.40
CA THR A 182 10.60 3.73 -13.34
C THR A 182 12.11 3.97 -13.22
N ALA A 183 12.67 4.89 -14.00
CA ALA A 183 14.09 5.26 -13.90
C ALA A 183 14.44 5.88 -12.54
N MET A 184 13.53 6.65 -11.95
CA MET A 184 13.70 7.25 -10.62
C MET A 184 13.77 6.16 -9.53
N VAL A 185 12.83 5.21 -9.49
CA VAL A 185 12.86 4.15 -8.47
C VAL A 185 14.05 3.22 -8.64
N ARG A 186 14.43 2.89 -9.88
CA ARG A 186 15.65 2.12 -10.20
C ARG A 186 16.89 2.81 -9.64
N THR A 187 17.06 4.09 -9.99
CA THR A 187 18.26 4.86 -9.63
C THR A 187 18.31 5.09 -8.12
N GLY A 188 17.21 5.55 -7.53
CA GLY A 188 17.11 5.81 -6.09
C GLY A 188 17.32 4.55 -5.26
N GLY A 189 16.61 3.47 -5.59
CA GLY A 189 16.75 2.18 -4.90
C GLY A 189 18.17 1.63 -4.97
N ARG A 190 18.80 1.70 -6.15
CA ARG A 190 20.21 1.31 -6.33
C ARG A 190 21.16 2.15 -5.48
N LEU A 191 21.03 3.48 -5.50
CA LEU A 191 21.93 4.37 -4.77
C LEU A 191 21.83 4.17 -3.26
N VAL A 192 20.61 4.04 -2.73
CA VAL A 192 20.38 3.83 -1.30
C VAL A 192 20.93 2.48 -0.84
N LEU A 193 20.54 1.38 -1.49
CA LEU A 193 20.94 0.05 -1.03
C LEU A 193 22.43 -0.23 -1.28
N ALA A 194 22.97 0.15 -2.46
CA ALA A 194 24.40 -0.06 -2.73
C ALA A 194 25.28 0.78 -1.79
N GLY A 195 24.84 2.00 -1.44
CA GLY A 195 25.51 2.84 -0.45
C GLY A 195 25.57 2.19 0.93
N ALA A 196 24.43 1.65 1.40
CA ALA A 196 24.37 0.94 2.68
C ALA A 196 25.25 -0.33 2.70
N LEU A 197 25.24 -1.12 1.62
CA LEU A 197 26.08 -2.31 1.51
C LEU A 197 27.58 -1.98 1.46
N ALA A 198 27.96 -0.90 0.78
CA ALA A 198 29.37 -0.46 0.73
C ALA A 198 29.89 -0.06 2.12
N ALA A 199 29.06 0.56 2.96
CA ALA A 199 29.41 0.90 4.33
C ALA A 199 29.65 -0.33 5.24
N ALA A 200 29.16 -1.51 4.85
CA ALA A 200 29.36 -2.76 5.59
C ALA A 200 30.74 -3.41 5.35
N THR A 201 31.45 -3.03 4.28
CA THR A 201 32.72 -3.66 3.91
C THR A 201 33.86 -2.90 4.57
N PRO A 202 34.57 -3.46 5.57
CA PRO A 202 35.70 -2.77 6.16
C PRO A 202 36.81 -2.62 5.12
N SER A 203 37.37 -1.41 5.06
CA SER A 203 38.57 -1.04 4.28
C SER A 203 39.81 -1.84 4.67
#